data_AF-A0A2J7Z1F9-F1
#
_entry.id   AF-A0A2J7Z1F9-F1
#
_cell.length_a   1.000
_cell.length_b   1.000
_cell.length_c   1.000
_cell.angle_alpha   90.00
_cell.angle_beta   90.00
_cell.angle_gamma   90.00
#
_symmetry.space_group_name_H-M   'P 1'
#
loop_
_entity.id
_entity.type
_entity.pdbx_description
1 polymer ?
#
loop_
_entity_poly.entity_id
_entity_poly.type
_entity_poly.pdbx_seq_one_letter_code
_entity_poly.pdbx_strand_id
1 'polypeptide(L)'
;MKERQSMDDPVFVIHGVANRDQEGFTATVADLQTASGLDMVPIYWGDLGADDRFVTAALPTRPVAVPGARKSGGLRGMNEPPSPVIPEPALVSALASAPQAPDQWTQVETAVRERLASAEQQAGSGMRDGPRHGDADGILEYLAGEWRTTEWLRRTDDSVLLFETGRSLAEALIEAADLRADGAGSYDGLRAGDEGEGRLRRMVRNRLRDLDRVAGAAIQATAGRLNDALRTKFGPGTTRFLGDVLVYQRHREAIHARVRQSIDSVDPALGRTSDRPVRVAAHSLGGVIAVDMATAAAPLWTSSLVTFGSQAAFLHACDPRGGQILPYSGSRPVVLPPSLARWTNLWEPLDMLAFVAAGVFQLHDGSAPVDICVPHPASTGLWTHSSYWDLPSVASEISTAMADR
;
A
#
# COMPACT_ATOMS: atom_id res chain seq x y z
N MET A 1 23.18 42.28 -38.28
CA MET A 1 23.15 40.84 -37.95
C MET A 1 24.20 40.59 -36.88
N LYS A 2 23.80 40.55 -35.62
CA LYS A 2 24.65 40.03 -34.54
C LYS A 2 24.33 38.54 -34.44
N GLU A 3 25.36 37.71 -34.56
CA GLU A 3 25.31 36.29 -34.25
C GLU A 3 24.67 36.12 -32.87
N ARG A 4 23.46 35.54 -32.83
CA ARG A 4 22.97 34.90 -31.61
C ARG A 4 23.76 33.62 -31.50
N GLN A 5 24.79 33.62 -30.65
CA GLN A 5 25.28 32.38 -30.09
C GLN A 5 24.09 31.68 -29.44
N SER A 6 23.78 30.48 -29.92
CA SER A 6 22.83 29.54 -29.30
C SER A 6 23.39 29.20 -27.91
N MET A 7 23.01 29.98 -26.91
CA MET A 7 22.94 29.44 -25.55
C MET A 7 21.59 28.73 -25.48
N ASP A 8 21.61 27.41 -25.44
CA ASP A 8 20.42 26.60 -25.29
C ASP A 8 19.72 27.00 -23.98
N ASP A 9 18.53 27.60 -24.05
CA ASP A 9 17.80 28.10 -22.87
C ASP A 9 17.63 26.98 -21.83
N PRO A 10 18.08 27.13 -20.57
CA PRO A 10 18.19 26.02 -19.63
C PRO A 10 16.87 25.29 -19.36
N VAL A 11 16.96 24.02 -18.98
CA VAL A 11 15.82 23.20 -18.55
C VAL A 11 15.66 23.31 -17.04
N PHE A 12 14.53 23.87 -16.59
CA PHE A 12 14.24 23.99 -15.18
C PHE A 12 13.66 22.69 -14.63
N VAL A 13 14.25 22.16 -13.56
CA VAL A 13 13.87 20.86 -12.99
C VAL A 13 13.12 21.04 -11.68
N ILE A 14 11.87 20.59 -11.61
CA ILE A 14 11.01 20.70 -10.42
C ILE A 14 10.81 19.32 -9.80
N HIS A 15 11.20 19.16 -8.53
CA HIS A 15 11.03 17.90 -7.80
C HIS A 15 9.60 17.69 -7.26
N GLY A 16 9.30 16.43 -6.93
CA GLY A 16 8.08 16.03 -6.23
C GLY A 16 8.11 16.26 -4.72
N VAL A 17 7.30 15.51 -3.99
CA VAL A 17 7.18 15.62 -2.53
C VAL A 17 8.34 14.97 -1.77
N ALA A 18 8.36 15.19 -0.45
CA ALA A 18 9.26 14.58 0.53
C ALA A 18 10.75 14.87 0.35
N ASN A 19 11.12 15.75 -0.59
CA ASN A 19 12.48 16.24 -0.71
C ASN A 19 12.73 17.33 0.33
N ARG A 20 13.72 17.12 1.20
CA ARG A 20 14.18 18.07 2.24
C ARG A 20 15.67 18.31 2.18
N ASP A 21 16.34 17.74 1.18
CA ASP A 21 17.77 17.79 0.99
C ASP A 21 18.06 18.54 -0.32
N GLN A 22 18.32 19.84 -0.18
CA GLN A 22 18.62 20.70 -1.32
C GLN A 22 19.91 20.29 -2.02
N GLU A 23 20.92 19.87 -1.27
CA GLU A 23 22.22 19.44 -1.83
C GLU A 23 22.06 18.12 -2.58
N GLY A 24 21.38 17.14 -1.97
CA GLY A 24 21.04 15.88 -2.62
C GLY A 24 20.23 16.07 -3.90
N PHE A 25 19.21 16.94 -3.86
CA PHE A 25 18.44 17.26 -5.08
C PHE A 25 19.31 17.88 -6.17
N THR A 26 20.19 18.81 -5.80
CA THR A 26 21.10 19.46 -6.75
C THR A 26 22.04 18.45 -7.39
N ALA A 27 22.55 17.49 -6.61
CA ALA A 27 23.37 16.39 -7.12
C ALA A 27 22.57 15.50 -8.10
N THR A 28 21.34 15.11 -7.76
CA THR A 28 20.47 14.33 -8.66
C THR A 28 20.20 15.05 -9.98
N VAL A 29 20.00 16.38 -9.96
CA VAL A 29 19.83 17.16 -11.19
C VAL A 29 21.12 17.23 -12.00
N ALA A 30 22.29 17.32 -11.35
CA ALA A 30 23.58 17.29 -12.04
C ALA A 30 23.85 15.94 -12.72
N ASP A 31 23.46 14.83 -12.08
CA ASP A 31 23.54 13.49 -12.68
C ASP A 31 22.60 13.38 -13.89
N LEU A 32 21.37 13.89 -13.78
CA LEU A 32 20.41 13.91 -14.88
C LEU A 32 20.89 14.80 -16.05
N GLN A 33 21.49 15.95 -15.74
CA GLN A 33 22.14 16.82 -16.73
C GLN A 33 23.27 16.09 -17.46
N THR A 34 24.12 15.38 -16.72
CA THR A 34 25.19 14.57 -17.30
C THR A 34 24.65 13.48 -18.22
N ALA A 35 23.58 12.80 -17.80
CA ALA A 35 22.97 11.71 -18.57
C ALA A 35 22.18 12.18 -19.80
N SER A 36 21.56 13.36 -19.74
CA SER A 36 20.72 13.90 -20.83
C SER A 36 21.47 14.83 -21.79
N GLY A 37 22.61 15.38 -21.36
CA GLY A 37 23.40 16.36 -22.12
C GLY A 37 22.78 17.76 -22.19
N LEU A 38 21.78 18.06 -21.36
CA LEU A 38 21.09 19.36 -21.33
C LEU A 38 21.61 20.21 -20.17
N ASP A 39 21.64 21.53 -20.35
CA ASP A 39 21.84 22.47 -19.23
C ASP A 39 20.59 22.49 -18.34
N MET A 40 20.72 22.10 -17.07
CA MET A 40 19.60 21.94 -16.15
C MET A 40 19.77 22.79 -14.89
N VAL A 41 18.68 23.45 -14.49
CA VAL A 41 18.65 24.31 -13.30
C VAL A 41 17.69 23.70 -12.27
N PRO A 42 18.17 23.27 -11.09
CA PRO A 42 17.32 22.72 -10.05
C PRO A 42 16.44 23.81 -9.42
N ILE A 43 15.13 23.55 -9.32
CA ILE A 43 14.18 24.39 -8.60
C ILE A 43 13.77 23.67 -7.30
N TYR A 44 14.41 24.08 -6.19
CA TYR A 44 14.14 23.54 -4.86
C TYR A 44 13.03 24.32 -4.15
N TRP A 45 11.97 23.60 -3.76
CA TRP A 45 10.87 24.12 -2.96
C TRP A 45 10.63 23.31 -1.67
N GLY A 46 11.43 22.27 -1.42
CA GLY A 46 11.22 21.31 -0.33
C GLY A 46 11.18 21.90 1.09
N ASP A 47 11.83 23.04 1.32
CA ASP A 47 11.76 23.83 2.56
C ASP A 47 10.37 24.45 2.81
N LEU A 48 9.57 24.65 1.77
CA LEU A 48 8.19 25.10 1.86
C LEU A 48 7.20 23.95 2.08
N GLY A 49 7.68 22.70 2.04
CA GLY A 49 6.85 21.50 2.24
C GLY A 49 6.36 21.34 3.68
N ALA A 50 5.63 20.25 3.93
CA ALA A 50 5.13 19.89 5.25
C ALA A 50 6.25 19.75 6.29
N ASP A 51 5.99 20.32 7.46
CA ASP A 51 6.80 20.16 8.65
C ASP A 51 6.47 18.82 9.32
N ASP A 52 7.39 17.88 9.22
CA ASP A 52 7.25 16.53 9.73
C ASP A 52 7.88 16.35 11.11
N ARG A 53 8.47 17.40 11.70
CA ARG A 53 9.15 17.33 13.02
C ARG A 53 8.24 16.83 14.13
N PHE A 54 6.93 17.02 13.99
CA PHE A 54 5.92 16.63 14.97
C PHE A 54 5.11 15.38 14.58
N VAL A 55 5.45 14.69 13.48
CA VAL A 55 4.69 13.52 13.01
C VAL A 55 4.58 12.43 14.07
N THR A 56 5.62 12.29 14.90
CA THR A 56 5.67 11.31 16.01
C THR A 56 4.61 11.57 17.08
N ALA A 57 4.12 12.81 17.23
CA ALA A 57 3.03 13.13 18.17
C ALA A 57 1.67 12.57 17.71
N ALA A 58 1.51 12.32 16.41
CA ALA A 58 0.31 11.70 15.84
C ALA A 58 0.39 10.17 15.77
N LEU A 59 1.56 9.60 16.08
CA LEU A 59 1.72 8.14 16.14
C LEU A 59 1.16 7.62 17.48
N PRO A 60 0.37 6.53 17.47
CA PRO A 60 -0.15 5.95 18.70
C PRO A 60 1.01 5.48 19.58
N THR A 61 1.19 6.11 20.74
CA THR A 61 2.10 5.60 21.77
C THR A 61 1.45 4.37 22.40
N ARG A 62 2.11 3.20 22.34
CA ARG A 62 1.69 2.06 23.15
C ARG A 62 1.66 2.52 24.62
N PRO A 63 0.57 2.26 25.37
CA PRO A 63 0.56 2.58 26.78
C PRO A 63 1.67 1.79 27.46
N VAL A 64 2.67 2.51 27.98
CA VAL A 64 3.62 1.98 28.95
C VAL A 64 2.77 1.44 30.09
N ALA A 65 3.00 0.17 30.46
CA ALA A 65 2.31 -0.45 31.57
C ALA A 65 2.46 0.45 32.82
N VAL A 66 1.37 1.15 33.18
CA VAL A 66 1.34 2.02 34.35
C VAL A 66 1.47 1.11 35.58
N PRO A 67 2.51 1.28 36.42
CA PRO A 67 2.61 0.53 37.66
C PRO A 67 1.42 0.91 38.56
N GLY A 68 0.43 0.01 38.71
CA GLY A 68 -0.70 0.20 39.62
C GLY A 68 -2.11 0.01 39.03
N ALA A 69 -2.27 -0.26 37.73
CA ALA A 69 -3.58 -0.62 37.19
C ALA A 69 -4.02 -2.00 37.73
N ARG A 70 -5.09 -2.03 38.52
CA ARG A 70 -5.64 -3.23 39.16
C ARG A 70 -5.87 -4.34 38.12
N LYS A 71 -5.27 -5.50 38.38
CA LYS A 71 -5.43 -6.74 37.62
C LYS A 71 -6.89 -7.21 37.69
N SER A 72 -7.59 -7.18 36.57
CA SER A 72 -8.72 -8.09 36.31
C SER A 72 -8.34 -9.04 35.17
N GLY A 73 -7.84 -10.21 35.57
CA GLY A 73 -7.94 -11.49 34.85
C GLY A 73 -7.25 -11.65 33.49
N GLY A 74 -6.12 -12.37 33.48
CA GLY A 74 -5.72 -13.18 32.31
C GLY A 74 -4.29 -12.95 31.79
N LEU A 75 -3.31 -13.57 32.47
CA LEU A 75 -2.02 -14.05 31.97
C LEU A 75 -1.32 -13.23 30.86
N ARG A 76 -0.54 -12.22 31.27
CA ARG A 76 0.69 -11.81 30.56
C ARG A 76 1.85 -11.84 31.55
N GLY A 77 2.81 -12.70 31.26
CA GLY A 77 4.03 -12.79 32.03
C GLY A 77 4.69 -14.14 31.85
N MET A 78 5.31 -14.35 30.69
CA MET A 78 6.57 -15.08 30.57
C MET A 78 7.26 -14.61 29.29
N ASN A 79 8.49 -14.09 29.46
CA ASN A 79 9.55 -13.87 28.46
C ASN A 79 9.09 -13.85 26.99
N GLU A 80 8.72 -12.65 26.51
CA GLU A 80 8.54 -12.41 25.07
C GLU A 80 9.95 -12.37 24.43
N PRO A 81 10.31 -13.27 23.51
CA PRO A 81 11.58 -13.19 22.80
C PRO A 81 11.65 -11.90 21.97
N PRO A 82 12.85 -11.36 21.69
CA PRO A 82 12.99 -10.15 20.90
C PRO A 82 12.31 -10.30 19.54
N SER A 83 11.62 -9.23 19.11
CA SER A 83 10.89 -9.12 17.85
C SER A 83 11.71 -9.69 16.68
N PRO A 84 11.21 -10.69 15.93
CA PRO A 84 11.81 -11.00 14.64
C PRO A 84 11.56 -9.82 13.70
N VAL A 85 12.63 -9.29 13.12
CA VAL A 85 12.58 -8.32 12.02
C VAL A 85 11.92 -9.02 10.85
N ILE A 86 10.67 -8.66 10.53
CA ILE A 86 10.00 -9.21 9.35
C ILE A 86 10.71 -8.63 8.11
N PRO A 87 11.27 -9.47 7.22
CA PRO A 87 11.89 -9.01 5.99
C PRO A 87 10.85 -8.30 5.12
N GLU A 88 11.22 -7.18 4.48
CA GLU A 88 10.33 -6.41 3.59
C GLU A 88 9.54 -7.23 2.55
N PRO A 89 10.10 -8.26 1.89
CA PRO A 89 9.31 -9.07 0.95
C PRO A 89 8.13 -9.81 1.61
N ALA A 90 8.24 -10.17 2.89
CA ALA A 90 7.14 -10.82 3.62
C ALA A 90 6.01 -9.82 3.96
N LEU A 91 6.34 -8.55 4.18
CA LEU A 91 5.36 -7.48 4.42
C LEU A 91 4.53 -7.17 3.17
N VAL A 92 5.20 -7.16 2.02
CA VAL A 92 4.59 -6.93 0.69
C VAL A 92 3.74 -8.12 0.27
N SER A 93 4.21 -9.35 0.51
CA SER A 93 3.42 -10.56 0.25
C SER A 93 2.15 -10.61 1.11
N ALA A 94 2.20 -10.13 2.35
CA ALA A 94 1.03 -10.02 3.22
C ALA A 94 0.00 -8.97 2.74
N LEU A 95 0.43 -7.94 2.02
CA LEU A 95 -0.43 -6.92 1.42
C LEU A 95 -1.01 -7.33 0.06
N ALA A 96 -0.26 -8.13 -0.72
CA ALA A 96 -0.65 -8.62 -2.03
C ALA A 96 -1.54 -9.88 -1.99
N SER A 97 -1.60 -10.55 -0.84
CA SER A 97 -2.45 -11.72 -0.65
C SER A 97 -3.89 -11.27 -0.39
N ALA A 98 -4.66 -11.08 -1.45
CA ALA A 98 -6.10 -11.21 -1.34
C ALA A 98 -6.38 -12.66 -0.89
N PRO A 99 -7.18 -12.90 0.16
CA PRO A 99 -7.58 -14.26 0.50
C PRO A 99 -8.44 -14.78 -0.66
N GLN A 100 -7.85 -15.61 -1.52
CA GLN A 100 -8.66 -16.62 -2.18
C GLN A 100 -9.16 -17.48 -1.05
N ALA A 101 -10.47 -17.62 -0.87
CA ALA A 101 -11.00 -18.51 0.15
C ALA A 101 -10.68 -19.96 -0.27
N PRO A 102 -9.67 -20.65 0.31
CA PRO A 102 -9.78 -22.09 0.36
C PRO A 102 -11.03 -22.40 1.18
N ASP A 103 -11.66 -23.53 0.93
CA ASP A 103 -12.71 -24.01 1.83
C ASP A 103 -12.05 -24.36 3.18
N GLN A 104 -11.92 -23.38 4.09
CA GLN A 104 -11.18 -23.52 5.36
C GLN A 104 -11.73 -24.67 6.19
N TRP A 105 -13.03 -24.92 6.06
CA TRP A 105 -13.71 -26.05 6.67
C TRP A 105 -13.16 -27.39 6.17
N THR A 106 -12.91 -27.55 4.87
CA THR A 106 -12.36 -28.79 4.29
C THR A 106 -11.01 -29.17 4.93
N GLN A 107 -10.16 -28.21 5.28
CA GLN A 107 -8.88 -28.49 5.95
C GLN A 107 -9.07 -29.02 7.37
N VAL A 108 -9.99 -28.40 8.12
CA VAL A 108 -10.32 -28.83 9.49
C VAL A 108 -11.01 -30.20 9.48
N GLU A 109 -11.93 -30.41 8.55
CA GLU A 109 -12.61 -31.69 8.35
C GLU A 109 -11.61 -32.81 8.03
N THR A 110 -10.66 -32.56 7.13
CA THR A 110 -9.61 -33.52 6.77
C THR A 110 -8.79 -33.91 7.99
N ALA A 111 -8.31 -32.93 8.77
CA ALA A 111 -7.52 -33.17 9.99
C ALA A 111 -8.31 -33.94 11.06
N VAL A 112 -9.60 -33.65 11.22
CA VAL A 112 -10.48 -34.40 12.14
C VAL A 112 -10.61 -35.86 11.69
N ARG A 113 -10.91 -36.08 10.40
CA ARG A 113 -11.05 -37.43 9.82
C ARG A 113 -9.77 -38.25 9.94
N GLU A 114 -8.62 -37.65 9.60
CA GLU A 114 -7.30 -38.31 9.71
C GLU A 114 -6.98 -38.75 11.13
N ARG A 115 -7.27 -37.90 12.12
CA ARG A 115 -6.97 -38.19 13.53
C ARG A 115 -7.89 -39.26 14.11
N LEU A 116 -9.18 -39.22 13.79
CA LEU A 116 -10.16 -40.23 14.20
C LEU A 116 -9.81 -41.59 13.58
N ALA A 117 -9.49 -41.65 12.28
CA ALA A 117 -9.07 -42.88 11.62
C ALA A 117 -7.77 -43.47 12.22
N SER A 118 -6.82 -42.61 12.59
CA SER A 118 -5.59 -43.03 13.28
C SER A 118 -5.85 -43.61 14.66
N ALA A 119 -6.84 -43.07 15.40
CA ALA A 119 -7.24 -43.58 16.72
C ALA A 119 -7.91 -44.96 16.62
N GLU A 120 -8.76 -45.18 15.61
CA GLU A 120 -9.39 -46.47 15.35
C GLU A 120 -8.36 -47.56 15.00
N GLN A 121 -7.34 -47.22 14.19
CA GLN A 121 -6.24 -48.14 13.86
C GLN A 121 -5.38 -48.51 15.08
N GLN A 122 -5.16 -47.56 16.00
CA GLN A 122 -4.45 -47.81 17.26
C GLN A 122 -5.27 -48.65 18.23
N ALA A 123 -6.59 -48.46 18.29
CA ALA A 123 -7.49 -49.25 19.12
C ALA A 123 -7.63 -50.71 18.62
N GLY A 124 -7.66 -50.94 17.31
CA GLY A 124 -7.79 -52.28 16.69
C GLY A 124 -6.55 -53.18 16.78
N SER A 125 -5.40 -52.64 17.23
CA SER A 125 -4.15 -53.39 17.44
C SER A 125 -4.12 -54.17 18.78
N GLY A 126 -4.98 -53.79 19.73
CA GLY A 126 -5.19 -54.51 20.98
C GLY A 126 -6.47 -55.32 20.92
N MET A 127 -6.43 -56.57 21.38
CA MET A 127 -7.55 -57.53 21.41
C MET A 127 -8.66 -57.06 22.37
N ARG A 128 -9.44 -56.04 22.00
CA ARG A 128 -10.70 -55.60 22.62
C ARG A 128 -11.56 -54.96 21.53
N ASP A 129 -12.73 -55.53 21.27
CA ASP A 129 -13.81 -54.85 20.52
C ASP A 129 -14.28 -53.65 21.36
N GLY A 130 -13.59 -52.52 21.20
CA GLY A 130 -14.01 -51.24 21.73
C GLY A 130 -15.21 -50.67 20.95
N PRO A 131 -16.01 -49.79 21.56
CA PRO A 131 -17.19 -49.23 20.91
C PRO A 131 -16.76 -48.47 19.63
N ARG A 132 -17.38 -48.85 18.51
CA ARG A 132 -17.27 -48.11 17.24
C ARG A 132 -17.60 -46.65 17.53
N HIS A 133 -16.68 -45.76 17.18
CA HIS A 133 -16.89 -44.33 17.34
C HIS A 133 -18.19 -43.98 16.60
N GLY A 134 -19.18 -43.46 17.33
CA GLY A 134 -20.50 -43.17 16.79
C GLY A 134 -20.40 -42.24 15.58
N ASP A 135 -21.36 -42.40 14.64
CA ASP A 135 -21.60 -41.60 13.43
C ASP A 135 -20.68 -40.37 13.25
N ALA A 136 -19.47 -40.61 12.74
CA ALA A 136 -18.48 -39.57 12.50
C ALA A 136 -19.03 -38.49 11.54
N ASP A 137 -19.90 -38.88 10.61
CA ASP A 137 -20.52 -37.96 9.67
C ASP A 137 -21.55 -37.06 10.37
N GLY A 138 -22.35 -37.59 11.30
CA GLY A 138 -23.26 -36.78 12.13
C GLY A 138 -22.53 -35.78 13.05
N ILE A 139 -21.35 -36.14 13.56
CA ILE A 139 -20.51 -35.22 14.35
C ILE A 139 -19.90 -34.12 13.49
N LEU A 140 -19.45 -34.46 12.27
CA LEU A 140 -18.91 -33.49 11.32
C LEU A 140 -19.96 -32.53 10.79
N GLU A 141 -21.20 -32.99 10.57
CA GLU A 141 -22.32 -32.12 10.20
C GLU A 141 -22.64 -31.09 11.31
N TYR A 142 -22.61 -31.52 12.57
CA TYR A 142 -22.78 -30.60 13.71
C TYR A 142 -21.62 -29.60 13.82
N LEU A 143 -20.37 -30.08 13.68
CA LEU A 143 -19.19 -29.21 13.67
C LEU A 143 -19.25 -28.18 12.54
N ALA A 144 -19.72 -28.56 11.34
CA ALA A 144 -19.91 -27.65 10.22
C ALA A 144 -20.93 -26.55 10.56
N GLY A 145 -21.98 -26.88 11.32
CA GLY A 145 -22.95 -25.92 11.85
C GLY A 145 -22.33 -24.92 12.83
N GLU A 146 -21.57 -25.41 13.82
CA GLU A 146 -20.92 -24.55 14.82
C GLU A 146 -19.73 -23.76 14.23
N TRP A 147 -19.03 -24.29 13.22
CA TRP A 147 -17.95 -23.61 12.49
C TRP A 147 -18.41 -22.27 11.91
N ARG A 148 -19.63 -22.23 11.36
CA ARG A 148 -20.22 -21.00 10.82
C ARG A 148 -20.38 -19.89 11.86
N THR A 149 -20.42 -20.25 13.15
CA THR A 149 -20.55 -19.31 14.27
C THR A 149 -19.21 -18.76 14.78
N THR A 150 -18.08 -19.31 14.32
CA THR A 150 -16.74 -18.79 14.65
C THR A 150 -16.50 -17.45 13.97
N GLU A 151 -15.78 -16.54 14.62
CA GLU A 151 -15.49 -15.21 14.05
C GLU A 151 -14.15 -15.18 13.32
N TRP A 152 -13.12 -15.78 13.91
CA TRP A 152 -11.72 -15.65 13.50
C TRP A 152 -11.24 -16.87 12.74
N LEU A 153 -11.63 -18.08 13.17
CA LEU A 153 -11.26 -19.33 12.52
C LEU A 153 -11.81 -19.45 11.08
N ARG A 154 -12.99 -18.91 10.80
CA ARG A 154 -13.53 -18.84 9.43
C ARG A 154 -12.88 -17.76 8.54
N ARG A 155 -12.05 -16.89 9.11
CA ARG A 155 -11.41 -15.75 8.42
C ARG A 155 -9.90 -15.92 8.29
N THR A 156 -9.34 -17.02 8.77
CA THR A 156 -7.90 -17.30 8.71
C THR A 156 -7.61 -18.33 7.62
N ASP A 157 -6.53 -18.11 6.88
CA ASP A 157 -6.03 -19.05 5.86
C ASP A 157 -4.75 -19.77 6.32
N ASP A 158 -4.39 -19.63 7.61
CA ASP A 158 -3.25 -20.33 8.20
C ASP A 158 -3.54 -21.83 8.32
N SER A 159 -2.97 -22.61 7.39
CA SER A 159 -3.17 -24.06 7.30
C SER A 159 -2.65 -24.81 8.52
N VAL A 160 -1.61 -24.31 9.20
CA VAL A 160 -1.09 -24.94 10.43
C VAL A 160 -2.07 -24.72 11.58
N LEU A 161 -2.58 -23.50 11.72
CA LEU A 161 -3.61 -23.20 12.72
C LEU A 161 -4.90 -24.00 12.49
N LEU A 162 -5.35 -24.11 11.24
CA LEU A 162 -6.54 -24.89 10.87
C LEU A 162 -6.34 -26.40 11.12
N PHE A 163 -5.17 -26.93 10.77
CA PHE A 163 -4.82 -28.34 11.03
C PHE A 163 -4.79 -28.65 12.54
N GLU A 164 -4.11 -27.82 13.34
CA GLU A 164 -4.05 -27.99 14.80
C GLU A 164 -5.43 -27.81 15.47
N THR A 165 -6.28 -26.94 14.91
CA THR A 165 -7.68 -26.80 15.33
C THR A 165 -8.45 -28.11 15.09
N GLY A 166 -8.33 -28.71 13.90
CA GLY A 166 -8.95 -30.00 13.60
C GLY A 166 -8.44 -31.13 14.49
N ARG A 167 -7.13 -31.19 14.73
CA ARG A 167 -6.53 -32.18 15.63
C ARG A 167 -7.04 -32.06 17.07
N SER A 168 -7.09 -30.83 17.62
CA SER A 168 -7.60 -30.62 18.98
C SER A 168 -9.08 -30.92 19.12
N LEU A 169 -9.88 -30.70 18.07
CA LEU A 169 -11.29 -31.08 18.04
C LEU A 169 -11.44 -32.60 18.03
N ALA A 170 -10.65 -33.32 17.23
CA ALA A 170 -10.65 -34.77 17.19
C ALA A 170 -10.22 -35.40 18.52
N GLU A 171 -9.22 -34.84 19.20
CA GLU A 171 -8.79 -35.29 20.54
C GLU A 171 -9.93 -35.14 21.57
N ALA A 172 -10.65 -34.01 21.55
CA ALA A 172 -11.80 -33.81 22.44
C ALA A 172 -12.96 -34.79 22.14
N LEU A 173 -13.13 -35.19 20.87
CA LEU A 173 -14.11 -36.21 20.49
C LEU A 173 -13.73 -37.61 20.97
N ILE A 174 -12.45 -37.97 20.87
CA ILE A 174 -11.90 -39.24 21.36
C ILE A 174 -12.05 -39.32 22.89
N GLU A 175 -11.64 -38.28 23.63
CA GLU A 175 -11.78 -38.21 25.09
C GLU A 175 -13.25 -38.35 25.53
N ALA A 176 -14.17 -37.72 24.81
CA ALA A 176 -15.59 -37.84 25.11
C ALA A 176 -16.19 -39.22 24.79
N ALA A 177 -15.63 -39.93 23.79
CA ALA A 177 -16.00 -41.30 23.47
C ALA A 177 -15.47 -42.29 24.53
N ASP A 178 -14.24 -42.09 25.01
CA ASP A 178 -13.63 -42.89 26.08
C ASP A 178 -14.39 -42.73 27.41
N LEU A 179 -14.76 -41.48 27.77
CA LEU A 179 -15.60 -41.21 28.95
C LEU A 179 -17.00 -41.85 28.86
N ARG A 180 -17.52 -42.08 27.65
CA ARG A 180 -18.77 -42.84 27.44
C ARG A 180 -18.54 -44.35 27.60
N ALA A 181 -17.37 -44.85 27.22
CA ALA A 181 -17.01 -46.27 27.33
C ALA A 181 -16.72 -46.70 28.78
N ASP A 182 -16.08 -45.84 29.58
CA ASP A 182 -15.75 -46.11 30.99
C ASP A 182 -16.97 -45.96 31.94
N GLY A 183 -18.09 -45.44 31.43
CA GLY A 183 -19.33 -45.18 32.18
C GLY A 183 -20.27 -46.38 32.35
N ALA A 184 -19.80 -47.63 32.22
CA ALA A 184 -20.58 -48.82 32.57
C ALA A 184 -20.33 -49.23 34.03
N GLY A 185 -20.82 -48.41 34.97
CA GLY A 185 -20.56 -48.65 36.38
C GLY A 185 -21.31 -47.77 37.38
N SER A 186 -22.52 -47.30 37.10
CA SER A 186 -23.46 -46.95 38.19
C SER A 186 -24.89 -46.81 37.66
N TYR A 187 -25.82 -47.38 38.42
CA TYR A 187 -27.25 -47.41 38.19
C TYR A 187 -27.85 -46.01 38.03
N ASP A 188 -28.30 -45.65 36.82
CA ASP A 188 -29.60 -44.97 36.65
C ASP A 188 -30.16 -45.27 35.24
N GLY A 189 -31.29 -45.96 35.21
CA GLY A 189 -31.90 -46.50 34.01
C GLY A 189 -32.71 -45.46 33.25
N LEU A 190 -32.67 -45.57 31.92
CA LEU A 190 -33.71 -45.11 30.99
C LEU A 190 -33.89 -43.58 30.86
N ARG A 191 -32.80 -42.86 30.52
CA ARG A 191 -32.85 -41.58 29.76
C ARG A 191 -31.51 -41.20 29.09
N ALA A 192 -30.65 -42.17 28.79
CA ALA A 192 -29.26 -41.93 28.38
C ALA A 192 -29.02 -41.58 26.89
N GLY A 193 -30.07 -41.44 26.07
CA GLY A 193 -29.94 -41.05 24.66
C GLY A 193 -29.60 -39.57 24.48
N ASP A 194 -30.46 -38.69 25.03
CA ASP A 194 -30.36 -37.23 24.85
C ASP A 194 -29.27 -36.56 25.69
N GLU A 195 -28.99 -37.06 26.91
CA GLU A 195 -28.08 -36.38 27.83
C GLU A 195 -26.60 -36.52 27.45
N GLY A 196 -26.22 -37.68 26.89
CA GLY A 196 -24.85 -37.93 26.42
C GLY A 196 -24.52 -37.15 25.15
N GLU A 197 -25.48 -37.04 24.23
CA GLU A 197 -25.35 -36.26 23.01
C GLU A 197 -25.31 -34.76 23.31
N GLY A 198 -26.16 -34.29 24.23
CA GLY A 198 -26.12 -32.92 24.72
C GLY A 198 -24.82 -32.54 25.43
N ARG A 199 -24.15 -33.49 26.10
CA ARG A 199 -22.85 -33.28 26.75
C ARG A 199 -21.71 -33.14 25.74
N LEU A 200 -21.67 -34.02 24.73
CA LEU A 200 -20.70 -33.96 23.63
C LEU A 200 -20.81 -32.64 22.86
N ARG A 201 -22.04 -32.26 22.47
CA ARG A 201 -22.33 -31.00 21.77
C ARG A 201 -21.86 -29.77 22.54
N ARG A 202 -22.03 -29.76 23.88
CA ARG A 202 -21.53 -28.68 24.75
C ARG A 202 -20.01 -28.61 24.82
N MET A 203 -19.34 -29.76 24.92
CA MET A 203 -17.87 -29.83 24.99
C MET A 203 -17.22 -29.34 23.69
N VAL A 204 -17.72 -29.82 22.55
CA VAL A 204 -17.28 -29.40 21.21
C VAL A 204 -17.48 -27.89 21.00
N ARG A 205 -18.66 -27.37 21.34
CA ARG A 205 -18.96 -25.93 21.23
C ARG A 205 -18.01 -25.09 22.09
N ASN A 206 -17.77 -25.49 23.33
CA ASN A 206 -16.88 -24.76 24.23
C ASN A 206 -15.44 -24.76 23.70
N ARG A 207 -14.97 -25.92 23.23
CA ARG A 207 -13.61 -26.06 22.68
C ARG A 207 -13.43 -25.22 21.42
N LEU A 208 -14.40 -25.22 20.52
CA LEU A 208 -14.36 -24.41 19.30
C LEU A 208 -14.34 -22.91 19.62
N ARG A 209 -15.11 -22.46 20.62
CA ARG A 209 -15.10 -21.05 21.09
C ARG A 209 -13.76 -20.65 21.73
N ASP A 210 -13.16 -21.55 22.50
CA ASP A 210 -11.85 -21.29 23.11
C ASP A 210 -10.76 -21.18 22.05
N LEU A 211 -10.79 -22.05 21.03
CA LEU A 211 -9.88 -22.00 19.89
C LEU A 211 -10.10 -20.74 19.04
N ASP A 212 -11.35 -20.34 18.80
CA ASP A 212 -11.68 -19.10 18.08
C ASP A 212 -11.20 -17.84 18.82
N ARG A 213 -11.30 -17.84 20.15
CA ARG A 213 -10.79 -16.76 20.99
C ARG A 213 -9.26 -16.67 20.96
N VAL A 214 -8.57 -17.81 20.99
CA VAL A 214 -7.10 -17.88 20.88
C VAL A 214 -6.63 -17.43 19.49
N ALA A 215 -7.30 -17.88 18.44
CA ALA A 215 -7.06 -17.44 17.07
C ALA A 215 -7.26 -15.93 16.94
N GLY A 216 -8.36 -15.39 17.47
CA GLY A 216 -8.60 -13.94 17.51
C GLY A 216 -7.50 -13.16 18.22
N ALA A 217 -7.04 -13.63 19.38
CA ALA A 217 -5.95 -12.99 20.12
C ALA A 217 -4.61 -13.02 19.36
N ALA A 218 -4.29 -14.14 18.70
CA ALA A 218 -3.08 -14.29 17.90
C ALA A 218 -3.11 -13.40 16.64
N ILE A 219 -4.23 -13.41 15.91
CA ILE A 219 -4.47 -12.58 14.73
C ILE A 219 -4.41 -11.09 15.10
N GLN A 220 -5.07 -10.67 16.18
CA GLN A 220 -5.01 -9.29 16.65
C GLN A 220 -3.61 -8.86 17.06
N ALA A 221 -2.83 -9.74 17.69
CA ALA A 221 -1.45 -9.44 18.05
C ALA A 221 -0.55 -9.31 16.80
N THR A 222 -0.72 -10.20 15.81
CA THR A 222 0.04 -10.15 14.55
C THR A 222 -0.36 -8.97 13.69
N ALA A 223 -1.67 -8.71 13.52
CA ALA A 223 -2.19 -7.55 12.82
C ALA A 223 -1.80 -6.24 13.51
N GLY A 224 -1.83 -6.19 14.85
CA GLY A 224 -1.36 -5.05 15.63
C GLY A 224 0.14 -4.79 15.44
N ARG A 225 0.97 -5.84 15.43
CA ARG A 225 2.41 -5.73 15.12
C ARG A 225 2.68 -5.29 13.69
N LEU A 226 1.93 -5.83 12.73
CA LEU A 226 2.01 -5.48 11.32
C LEU A 226 1.61 -4.02 11.09
N ASN A 227 0.50 -3.60 11.69
CA ASN A 227 -0.01 -2.23 11.64
C ASN A 227 0.93 -1.22 12.34
N ASP A 228 1.53 -1.59 13.48
CA ASP A 228 2.54 -0.79 14.16
C ASP A 228 3.83 -0.69 13.32
N ALA A 229 4.28 -1.78 12.70
CA ALA A 229 5.46 -1.80 11.84
C ALA A 229 5.24 -1.01 10.53
N LEU A 230 4.07 -1.17 9.90
CA LEU A 230 3.65 -0.38 8.74
C LEU A 230 3.62 1.11 9.09
N ARG A 231 3.01 1.50 10.22
CA ARG A 231 2.93 2.91 10.64
C ARG A 231 4.26 3.49 11.08
N THR A 232 5.13 2.72 11.71
CA THR A 232 6.44 3.23 12.18
C THR A 232 7.42 3.34 11.01
N LYS A 233 7.38 2.41 10.05
CA LYS A 233 8.33 2.33 8.93
C LYS A 233 7.87 3.09 7.68
N PHE A 234 6.58 3.13 7.38
CA PHE A 234 6.00 3.91 6.26
C PHE A 234 5.37 5.24 6.69
N GLY A 235 5.15 5.46 8.00
CA GLY A 235 4.51 6.67 8.53
C GLY A 235 5.23 7.97 8.17
N PRO A 236 6.54 8.11 8.38
CA PRO A 236 7.23 9.37 8.06
C PRO A 236 7.19 9.70 6.55
N GLY A 237 7.47 8.73 5.67
CA GLY A 237 7.48 8.94 4.22
C GLY A 237 6.09 9.21 3.63
N THR A 238 5.08 8.43 4.03
CA THR A 238 3.68 8.60 3.59
C THR A 238 3.06 9.89 4.14
N THR A 239 3.39 10.27 5.38
CA THR A 239 2.93 11.53 5.98
C THR A 239 3.59 12.73 5.30
N ARG A 240 4.89 12.67 4.97
CA ARG A 240 5.56 13.72 4.19
C ARG A 240 4.94 13.87 2.80
N PHE A 241 4.70 12.76 2.11
CA PHE A 241 4.03 12.74 0.80
C PHE A 241 2.67 13.45 0.87
N LEU A 242 1.78 13.00 1.76
CA LEU A 242 0.43 13.57 1.90
C LEU A 242 0.46 15.01 2.43
N GLY A 243 1.37 15.28 3.36
CA GLY A 243 1.57 16.61 3.94
C GLY A 243 1.95 17.63 2.88
N ASP A 244 2.89 17.30 1.99
CA ASP A 244 3.31 18.19 0.91
C ASP A 244 2.17 18.48 -0.09
N VAL A 245 1.33 17.48 -0.38
CA VAL A 245 0.13 17.69 -1.20
C VAL A 245 -0.83 18.68 -0.52
N LEU A 246 -1.08 18.52 0.78
CA LEU A 246 -1.94 19.45 1.54
C LEU A 246 -1.35 20.86 1.62
N VAL A 247 -0.04 20.96 1.85
CA VAL A 247 0.68 22.24 1.86
C VAL A 247 0.60 22.89 0.49
N TYR A 248 0.79 22.14 -0.59
CA TYR A 248 0.65 22.67 -1.94
C TYR A 248 -0.76 23.19 -2.22
N GLN A 249 -1.80 22.43 -1.84
CA GLN A 249 -3.19 22.88 -1.98
C GLN A 249 -3.47 24.19 -1.23
N ARG A 250 -2.89 24.37 -0.03
CA ARG A 250 -3.11 25.57 0.81
C ARG A 250 -2.20 26.75 0.47
N HIS A 251 -0.97 26.48 0.06
CA HIS A 251 0.12 27.45 -0.09
C HIS A 251 0.70 27.49 -1.52
N ARG A 252 -0.13 27.16 -2.52
CA ARG A 252 0.23 27.14 -3.95
C ARG A 252 0.97 28.39 -4.40
N GLU A 253 0.49 29.58 -4.00
CA GLU A 253 1.09 30.86 -4.39
C GLU A 253 2.54 31.01 -3.93
N ALA A 254 2.88 30.57 -2.71
CA ALA A 254 4.24 30.65 -2.18
C ALA A 254 5.20 29.73 -2.95
N ILE A 255 4.75 28.51 -3.28
CA ILE A 255 5.52 27.55 -4.07
C ILE A 255 5.67 28.06 -5.52
N HIS A 256 4.62 28.62 -6.11
CA HIS A 256 4.67 29.23 -7.45
C HIS A 256 5.62 30.44 -7.47
N ALA A 257 5.60 31.27 -6.44
CA ALA A 257 6.54 32.39 -6.28
C ALA A 257 7.99 31.90 -6.17
N ARG A 258 8.25 30.79 -5.46
CA ARG A 258 9.58 30.17 -5.40
C ARG A 258 10.05 29.72 -6.77
N VAL A 259 9.20 29.02 -7.54
CA VAL A 259 9.53 28.59 -8.91
C VAL A 259 9.86 29.80 -9.79
N ARG A 260 9.05 30.87 -9.72
CA ARG A 260 9.32 32.13 -10.44
C ARG A 260 10.66 32.75 -10.02
N GLN A 261 10.93 32.83 -8.73
CA GLN A 261 12.18 33.39 -8.21
C GLN A 261 13.41 32.61 -8.70
N SER A 262 13.34 31.28 -8.73
CA SER A 262 14.41 30.44 -9.28
C SER A 262 14.64 30.73 -10.77
N ILE A 263 13.58 30.87 -11.56
CA ILE A 263 13.68 31.23 -12.99
C ILE A 263 14.25 32.65 -13.16
N ASP A 264 13.77 33.61 -12.38
CA ASP A 264 14.21 35.02 -12.43
C ASP A 264 15.68 35.19 -12.06
N SER A 265 16.23 34.28 -11.24
CA SER A 265 17.65 34.26 -10.89
C SER A 265 18.56 33.92 -12.07
N VAL A 266 18.01 33.23 -13.08
CA VAL A 266 18.69 32.93 -14.34
C VAL A 266 18.47 34.08 -15.33
N ASP A 267 17.21 34.43 -15.62
CA ASP A 267 16.83 35.60 -16.42
C ASP A 267 15.36 35.98 -16.12
N PRO A 268 15.08 37.22 -15.65
CA PRO A 268 13.73 37.65 -15.30
C PRO A 268 12.74 37.72 -16.47
N ALA A 269 13.22 37.72 -17.72
CA ALA A 269 12.38 37.69 -18.91
C ALA A 269 11.83 36.29 -19.22
N LEU A 270 12.44 35.23 -18.69
CA LEU A 270 12.06 33.85 -18.96
C LEU A 270 10.68 33.48 -18.40
N GLY A 271 9.91 32.76 -19.22
CA GLY A 271 8.60 32.22 -18.89
C GLY A 271 7.51 33.28 -18.69
N ARG A 272 7.75 34.53 -19.10
CA ARG A 272 6.79 35.65 -18.95
C ARG A 272 5.86 35.81 -20.13
N THR A 273 6.34 35.47 -21.32
CA THR A 273 5.61 35.61 -22.59
C THR A 273 5.96 34.46 -23.54
N SER A 274 5.21 34.34 -24.63
CA SER A 274 5.49 33.41 -25.72
C SER A 274 6.85 33.62 -26.39
N ASP A 275 7.43 34.82 -26.30
CA ASP A 275 8.69 35.18 -26.97
C ASP A 275 9.92 34.71 -26.19
N ARG A 276 9.74 34.44 -24.88
CA ARG A 276 10.77 33.95 -23.97
C ARG A 276 10.22 32.79 -23.13
N PRO A 277 9.80 31.68 -23.73
CA PRO A 277 9.27 30.54 -22.96
C PRO A 277 10.41 29.77 -22.26
N VAL A 278 10.08 28.99 -21.24
CA VAL A 278 11.04 28.08 -20.56
C VAL A 278 10.84 26.62 -20.97
N ARG A 279 11.88 25.80 -20.79
CA ARG A 279 11.79 24.35 -20.82
C ARG A 279 11.71 23.81 -19.39
N VAL A 280 10.81 22.87 -19.11
CA VAL A 280 10.58 22.35 -17.76
C VAL A 280 10.60 20.83 -17.75
N ALA A 281 11.41 20.23 -16.88
CA ALA A 281 11.32 18.82 -16.52
C ALA A 281 10.78 18.69 -15.09
N ALA A 282 9.80 17.84 -14.86
CA ALA A 282 9.10 17.84 -13.59
C ALA A 282 8.66 16.44 -13.12
N HIS A 283 9.05 16.10 -11.90
CA HIS A 283 8.73 14.80 -11.28
C HIS A 283 7.51 14.91 -10.38
N SER A 284 6.59 13.93 -10.44
CA SER A 284 5.53 13.79 -9.44
C SER A 284 4.71 15.08 -9.22
N LEU A 285 4.60 15.57 -7.97
CA LEU A 285 3.95 16.83 -7.64
C LEU A 285 4.59 18.04 -8.34
N GLY A 286 5.87 17.98 -8.69
CA GLY A 286 6.51 18.98 -9.54
C GLY A 286 5.82 19.14 -10.89
N GLY A 287 5.34 18.05 -11.49
CA GLY A 287 4.57 18.10 -12.74
C GLY A 287 3.21 18.77 -12.55
N VAL A 288 2.56 18.56 -11.40
CA VAL A 288 1.33 19.27 -11.04
C VAL A 288 1.61 20.76 -10.90
N ILE A 289 2.69 21.15 -10.22
CA ILE A 289 3.13 22.55 -10.08
C ILE A 289 3.35 23.18 -11.46
N ALA A 290 4.06 22.50 -12.37
CA ALA A 290 4.34 22.99 -13.71
C ALA A 290 3.06 23.25 -14.53
N VAL A 291 2.15 22.27 -14.59
CA VAL A 291 0.88 22.41 -15.31
C VAL A 291 0.01 23.51 -14.71
N ASP A 292 -0.03 23.59 -13.39
CA ASP A 292 -0.76 24.61 -12.66
C ASP A 292 -0.25 26.03 -12.89
N MET A 293 1.07 26.19 -13.04
CA MET A 293 1.67 27.48 -13.37
C MET A 293 1.45 27.81 -14.84
N ALA A 294 1.56 26.84 -15.74
CA ALA A 294 1.32 27.04 -17.17
C ALA A 294 -0.14 27.41 -17.48
N THR A 295 -1.09 26.97 -16.64
CA THR A 295 -2.53 27.23 -16.81
C THR A 295 -3.08 28.36 -15.94
N ALA A 296 -2.22 29.03 -15.15
CA ALA A 296 -2.62 30.13 -14.28
C ALA A 296 -3.07 31.38 -15.07
N ALA A 297 -3.75 32.32 -14.39
CA ALA A 297 -4.13 33.60 -14.98
C ALA A 297 -2.90 34.41 -15.48
N ALA A 298 -1.79 34.35 -14.74
CA ALA A 298 -0.47 34.84 -15.15
C ALA A 298 0.45 33.64 -15.45
N PRO A 299 0.34 33.05 -16.65
CA PRO A 299 0.88 31.73 -16.91
C PRO A 299 2.40 31.73 -16.98
N LEU A 300 3.01 30.62 -16.57
CA LEU A 300 4.39 30.29 -16.92
C LEU A 300 4.41 29.81 -18.37
N TRP A 301 4.98 30.61 -19.26
CA TRP A 301 5.09 30.23 -20.67
C TRP A 301 6.18 29.18 -20.84
N THR A 302 5.81 28.00 -21.34
CA THR A 302 6.70 26.87 -21.55
C THR A 302 6.71 26.44 -23.01
N SER A 303 7.90 26.26 -23.59
CA SER A 303 8.08 25.72 -24.94
C SER A 303 8.02 24.20 -24.95
N SER A 304 8.43 23.57 -23.85
CA SER A 304 8.36 22.13 -23.64
C SER A 304 8.24 21.80 -22.15
N LEU A 305 7.29 20.92 -21.82
CA LEU A 305 7.14 20.31 -20.50
C LEU A 305 7.37 18.80 -20.63
N VAL A 306 8.33 18.27 -19.88
CA VAL A 306 8.47 16.83 -19.66
C VAL A 306 8.05 16.52 -18.23
N THR A 307 7.02 15.71 -18.06
CA THR A 307 6.64 15.18 -16.74
C THR A 307 7.04 13.72 -16.62
N PHE A 308 7.36 13.26 -15.42
CA PHE A 308 7.59 11.85 -15.15
C PHE A 308 7.02 11.46 -13.79
N GLY A 309 6.26 10.37 -13.75
CA GLY A 309 5.51 9.95 -12.58
C GLY A 309 4.50 11.00 -12.09
N SER A 310 3.85 11.77 -12.98
CA SER A 310 3.02 12.92 -12.56
C SER A 310 1.54 12.59 -12.34
N GLN A 311 0.92 13.30 -11.39
CA GLN A 311 -0.50 13.19 -11.03
C GLN A 311 -1.40 14.27 -11.67
N ALA A 312 -0.86 15.13 -12.55
CA ALA A 312 -1.60 16.30 -13.05
C ALA A 312 -2.95 15.94 -13.71
N ALA A 313 -2.96 14.91 -14.55
CA ALA A 313 -4.18 14.43 -15.22
C ALA A 313 -5.20 13.85 -14.25
N PHE A 314 -4.77 12.99 -13.32
CA PHE A 314 -5.64 12.41 -12.30
C PHE A 314 -6.27 13.49 -11.41
N LEU A 315 -5.46 14.42 -10.91
CA LEU A 315 -5.96 15.49 -10.05
C LEU A 315 -6.95 16.38 -10.78
N HIS A 316 -6.71 16.74 -12.04
CA HIS A 316 -7.67 17.53 -12.81
C HIS A 316 -8.97 16.80 -13.12
N ALA A 317 -8.92 15.48 -13.32
CA ALA A 317 -10.10 14.65 -13.50
C ALA A 317 -10.94 14.51 -12.22
N CYS A 318 -10.29 14.48 -11.04
CA CYS A 318 -10.98 14.38 -9.75
C CYS A 318 -11.47 15.73 -9.21
N ASP A 319 -10.65 16.78 -9.34
CA ASP A 319 -10.93 18.12 -8.83
C ASP A 319 -10.41 19.18 -9.83
N PRO A 320 -11.30 19.88 -10.55
CA PRO A 320 -10.91 20.87 -11.56
C PRO A 320 -9.94 21.93 -11.02
N ARG A 321 -8.70 21.91 -11.50
CA ARG A 321 -7.57 22.69 -10.97
C ARG A 321 -7.63 24.23 -11.14
N GLY A 322 -8.71 24.76 -11.70
CA GLY A 322 -8.94 26.18 -11.94
C GLY A 322 -7.99 26.79 -12.98
N GLY A 323 -7.92 28.12 -13.03
CA GLY A 323 -7.09 28.85 -13.99
C GLY A 323 -7.78 29.06 -15.34
N GLN A 324 -7.05 28.92 -16.44
CA GLN A 324 -7.53 29.12 -17.81
C GLN A 324 -8.15 27.85 -18.43
N ILE A 325 -8.16 26.73 -17.70
CA ILE A 325 -8.67 25.45 -18.18
C ILE A 325 -10.07 25.15 -17.64
N LEU A 326 -10.90 24.54 -18.48
CA LEU A 326 -12.24 24.10 -18.11
C LEU A 326 -12.19 22.82 -17.26
N PRO A 327 -13.20 22.55 -16.42
CA PRO A 327 -13.38 21.26 -15.78
C PRO A 327 -13.44 20.10 -16.78
N TYR A 328 -12.80 18.98 -16.44
CA TYR A 328 -12.92 17.75 -17.23
C TYR A 328 -14.34 17.18 -17.14
N SER A 329 -14.97 16.97 -18.29
CA SER A 329 -16.35 16.48 -18.39
C SER A 329 -16.47 14.97 -18.63
N GLY A 330 -15.35 14.27 -18.82
CA GLY A 330 -15.34 12.85 -19.20
C GLY A 330 -15.66 12.55 -20.66
N SER A 331 -16.09 13.55 -21.44
CA SER A 331 -16.54 13.35 -22.83
C SER A 331 -15.49 13.74 -23.88
N ARG A 332 -14.66 14.75 -23.58
CA ARG A 332 -13.61 15.26 -24.46
C ARG A 332 -12.42 15.72 -23.61
N PRO A 333 -11.18 15.63 -24.14
CA PRO A 333 -10.03 16.23 -23.50
C PRO A 333 -10.19 17.74 -23.30
N VAL A 334 -9.60 18.27 -22.23
CA VAL A 334 -9.58 19.70 -21.92
C VAL A 334 -8.48 20.37 -22.73
N VAL A 335 -8.86 21.38 -23.50
CA VAL A 335 -7.93 22.18 -24.29
C VAL A 335 -7.10 23.06 -23.36
N LEU A 336 -5.78 22.89 -23.44
CA LEU A 336 -4.78 23.64 -22.70
C LEU A 336 -4.51 25.00 -23.37
N PRO A 337 -4.13 26.02 -22.59
CA PRO A 337 -3.78 27.33 -23.14
C PRO A 337 -2.45 27.29 -23.91
N PRO A 338 -2.19 28.27 -24.82
CA PRO A 338 -0.95 28.35 -25.59
C PRO A 338 0.33 28.50 -24.78
N SER A 339 0.21 28.86 -23.49
CA SER A 339 1.33 28.90 -22.56
C SER A 339 1.96 27.53 -22.29
N LEU A 340 1.26 26.43 -22.56
CA LEU A 340 1.84 25.09 -22.59
C LEU A 340 1.95 24.62 -24.04
N ALA A 341 3.08 24.88 -24.69
CA ALA A 341 3.24 24.62 -26.13
C ALA A 341 3.35 23.12 -26.45
N ARG A 342 4.14 22.36 -25.67
CA ARG A 342 4.36 20.92 -25.85
C ARG A 342 4.41 20.22 -24.50
N TRP A 343 3.91 19.00 -24.47
CA TRP A 343 3.94 18.17 -23.27
C TRP A 343 4.25 16.70 -23.61
N THR A 344 5.36 16.21 -23.08
CA THR A 344 5.70 14.78 -23.04
C THR A 344 5.55 14.27 -21.60
N ASN A 345 4.83 13.16 -21.41
CA ASN A 345 4.60 12.56 -20.11
C ASN A 345 5.16 11.13 -20.06
N LEU A 346 6.10 10.89 -19.16
CA LEU A 346 6.72 9.59 -18.94
C LEU A 346 6.02 8.87 -17.79
N TRP A 347 5.59 7.65 -18.04
CA TRP A 347 4.91 6.82 -17.04
C TRP A 347 5.47 5.39 -17.05
N GLU A 348 5.38 4.72 -15.91
CA GLU A 348 5.92 3.38 -15.71
C GLU A 348 4.76 2.49 -15.23
N PRO A 349 4.57 1.28 -15.77
CA PRO A 349 3.37 0.49 -15.50
C PRO A 349 3.17 0.07 -14.03
N LEU A 350 4.24 -0.07 -13.26
CA LEU A 350 4.19 -0.42 -11.84
C LEU A 350 4.18 0.83 -10.93
N ASP A 351 4.28 2.03 -11.50
CA ASP A 351 4.06 3.27 -10.77
C ASP A 351 2.57 3.61 -10.72
N MET A 352 1.93 3.26 -9.60
CA MET A 352 0.52 3.55 -9.35
C MET A 352 0.19 5.05 -9.29
N LEU A 353 1.20 5.93 -9.22
CA LEU A 353 1.05 7.38 -9.17
C LEU A 353 1.41 8.06 -10.50
N ALA A 354 1.77 7.31 -11.54
CA ALA A 354 2.01 7.82 -12.88
C ALA A 354 0.74 7.72 -13.73
N PHE A 355 0.17 8.86 -14.10
CA PHE A 355 -1.06 8.91 -14.91
C PHE A 355 -0.76 9.45 -16.30
N VAL A 356 -1.45 8.88 -17.31
CA VAL A 356 -1.38 9.36 -18.70
C VAL A 356 -2.05 10.73 -18.86
N ALA A 357 -1.46 11.60 -19.67
CA ALA A 357 -1.93 12.97 -19.88
C ALA A 357 -2.89 13.09 -21.08
N ALA A 358 -2.64 12.33 -22.16
CA ALA A 358 -3.38 12.42 -23.41
C ALA A 358 -4.87 12.02 -23.29
N GLY A 359 -5.22 11.26 -22.26
CA GLY A 359 -6.61 10.90 -21.97
C GLY A 359 -7.44 12.06 -21.39
N VAL A 360 -6.79 13.08 -20.81
CA VAL A 360 -7.46 14.17 -20.10
C VAL A 360 -7.26 15.51 -20.81
N PHE A 361 -6.12 15.72 -21.47
CA PHE A 361 -5.74 17.01 -22.03
C PHE A 361 -5.49 16.97 -23.54
N GLN A 362 -5.71 18.13 -24.17
CA GLN A 362 -5.35 18.42 -25.55
C GLN A 362 -4.58 19.74 -25.59
N LEU A 363 -3.49 19.82 -26.34
CA LEU A 363 -2.72 21.05 -26.52
C LEU A 363 -3.51 22.08 -27.35
N HIS A 364 -3.12 23.35 -27.24
CA HIS A 364 -3.82 24.46 -27.89
C HIS A 364 -3.88 24.35 -29.43
N ASP A 365 -2.95 23.62 -30.04
CA ASP A 365 -2.87 23.35 -31.48
C ASP A 365 -3.74 22.16 -31.93
N GLY A 366 -4.45 21.53 -30.99
CA GLY A 366 -5.30 20.36 -31.23
C GLY A 366 -4.58 19.01 -31.12
N SER A 367 -3.25 18.99 -30.96
CA SER A 367 -2.51 17.75 -30.72
C SER A 367 -2.70 17.25 -29.28
N ALA A 368 -2.44 15.97 -29.02
CA ALA A 368 -2.44 15.42 -27.67
C ALA A 368 -1.04 15.50 -27.05
N PRO A 369 -0.92 15.62 -25.72
CA PRO A 369 0.32 15.29 -25.02
C PRO A 369 0.87 13.93 -25.46
N VAL A 370 2.20 13.78 -25.48
CA VAL A 370 2.86 12.53 -25.86
C VAL A 370 3.10 11.70 -24.61
N ASP A 371 2.34 10.62 -24.42
CA ASP A 371 2.56 9.67 -23.32
C ASP A 371 3.57 8.58 -23.74
N ILE A 372 4.66 8.44 -22.99
CA ILE A 372 5.71 7.44 -23.22
C ILE A 372 5.80 6.50 -22.02
N CYS A 373 5.66 5.21 -22.26
CA CYS A 373 5.87 4.18 -21.26
C CYS A 373 7.38 3.92 -21.12
N VAL A 374 7.96 4.16 -19.95
CA VAL A 374 9.35 3.82 -19.65
C VAL A 374 9.43 2.44 -18.98
N PRO A 375 10.35 1.56 -19.39
CA PRO A 375 10.45 0.22 -18.82
C PRO A 375 11.01 0.24 -17.40
N HIS A 376 10.47 -0.63 -16.54
CA HIS A 376 11.00 -0.86 -15.19
C HIS A 376 12.14 -1.90 -15.21
N PRO A 377 13.36 -1.55 -14.79
CA PRO A 377 14.40 -2.54 -14.57
C PRO A 377 14.06 -3.41 -13.34
N ALA A 378 14.24 -4.73 -13.44
CA ALA A 378 14.02 -5.64 -12.32
C ALA A 378 14.91 -5.34 -11.08
N SER A 379 16.00 -4.59 -11.26
CA SER A 379 16.93 -4.16 -10.21
C SER A 379 16.40 -3.06 -9.30
N THR A 380 15.30 -2.40 -9.68
CA THR A 380 14.81 -1.17 -9.05
C THR A 380 13.94 -1.43 -7.80
N GLY A 381 13.59 -2.69 -7.54
CA GLY A 381 12.77 -3.06 -6.37
C GLY A 381 11.34 -2.50 -6.42
N LEU A 382 10.75 -2.28 -5.25
CA LEU A 382 9.36 -1.81 -5.07
C LEU A 382 9.21 -0.27 -5.07
N TRP A 383 10.31 0.49 -5.17
CA TRP A 383 10.30 1.95 -5.12
C TRP A 383 10.19 2.56 -6.53
N THR A 384 9.10 2.21 -7.22
CA THR A 384 8.83 2.56 -8.63
C THR A 384 8.74 4.06 -8.88
N HIS A 385 8.18 4.82 -7.92
CA HIS A 385 7.88 6.23 -8.12
C HIS A 385 9.10 7.16 -8.05
N SER A 386 10.07 6.84 -7.19
CA SER A 386 11.28 7.66 -7.02
C SER A 386 12.42 7.20 -7.92
N SER A 387 12.35 6.01 -8.50
CA SER A 387 13.42 5.46 -9.32
C SER A 387 13.63 6.14 -10.66
N TYR A 388 12.67 6.94 -11.15
CA TYR A 388 12.78 7.65 -12.42
C TYR A 388 14.09 8.43 -12.58
N TRP A 389 14.58 9.02 -11.49
CA TRP A 389 15.82 9.81 -11.49
C TRP A 389 17.05 8.99 -11.93
N ASP A 390 17.05 7.68 -11.66
CA ASP A 390 18.16 6.78 -11.94
C ASP A 390 17.99 6.01 -13.26
N LEU A 391 16.86 6.18 -13.95
CA LEU A 391 16.56 5.44 -15.18
C LEU A 391 17.23 6.10 -16.39
N PRO A 392 18.14 5.42 -17.10
CA PRO A 392 18.76 5.98 -18.31
C PRO A 392 17.74 6.32 -19.40
N SER A 393 16.64 5.55 -19.48
CA SER A 393 15.54 5.82 -20.40
C SER A 393 14.90 7.18 -20.14
N VAL A 394 14.74 7.60 -18.87
CA VAL A 394 14.17 8.90 -18.52
C VAL A 394 15.06 10.03 -19.00
N ALA A 395 16.37 9.95 -18.76
CA ALA A 395 17.33 10.95 -19.26
C ALA A 395 17.31 11.05 -20.80
N SER A 396 17.25 9.90 -21.49
CA SER A 396 17.20 9.86 -22.95
C SER A 396 15.90 10.44 -23.53
N GLU A 397 14.76 10.16 -22.89
CA GLU A 397 13.47 10.71 -23.32
C GLU A 397 13.36 12.21 -23.03
N ILE A 398 13.90 12.68 -21.89
CA ILE A 398 14.02 14.11 -21.61
C ILE A 398 14.87 14.80 -22.69
N SER A 399 16.03 14.24 -23.02
CA SER A 399 16.90 14.76 -24.10
C SER A 399 16.15 14.85 -25.43
N THR A 400 15.45 13.78 -25.81
CA THR A 400 14.68 13.71 -27.07
C THR A 400 13.52 14.71 -27.11
N ALA A 401 12.80 14.88 -26.00
CA ALA A 401 11.66 15.78 -25.91
C ALA A 401 12.05 17.26 -25.78
N MET A 402 13.27 17.54 -25.31
CA MET A 402 13.81 18.90 -25.12
C MET A 402 14.72 19.37 -26.26
N ALA A 403 15.11 18.47 -27.16
CA ALA A 403 15.80 18.82 -28.40
C ALA A 403 14.90 19.73 -29.26
N ASP A 404 15.49 20.83 -29.75
CA ASP A 404 14.78 21.82 -30.56
C ASP A 404 14.10 21.16 -31.77
N ARG A 405 12.77 21.12 -31.72
CA ARG A 405 11.88 20.83 -32.85
C ARG A 405 11.04 22.04 -33.17
#